data_AF-A0A1I0Q3K6-F1
#
_entry.id   AF-A0A1I0Q3K6-F1
#
_cell.length_a   1.000
_cell.length_b   1.000
_cell.length_c   1.000
_cell.angle_alpha   90.00
_cell.angle_beta   90.00
_cell.angle_gamma   90.00
#
_symmetry.space_group_name_H-M   'P 1'
#
loop_
_entity.id
_entity.type
_entity.pdbx_description
1 polymer ?
#
loop_
_entity_poly.entity_id
_entity_poly.type
_entity_poly.pdbx_seq_one_letter_code
_entity_poly.pdbx_strand_id
1 'polypeptide(L)'
;MKITTHIRPPYVAYVLILLIAIASCKETIETTNVNTFDHEAFNLFKQKLDQIQAIQFNEDTSPLDKQKQLLFQINNQFGTDLTFDDRVFELAGSNPDKIFEVALNNKWMSQSDIEETQLFILEAESFGFEEAINSFEQRALSQNLPLSEFNKRNAFSNIMRSLHFANPDLYPSSTTQDITSDISSTNSWWRCALAVTALTAATASMVSCATVAACIFAIALFHNATLGVAEQCGKDESKTA
;
A
#
# COMPACT_ATOMS: atom_id res chain seq x y z
N MET A 1 39.24 -16.38 51.54
CA MET A 1 39.17 -15.67 50.24
C MET A 1 37.73 -15.77 49.74
N LYS A 2 36.92 -14.72 49.92
CA LYS A 2 35.50 -14.71 49.51
C LYS A 2 35.41 -14.00 48.16
N ILE A 3 35.09 -14.75 47.12
CA ILE A 3 34.76 -14.21 45.80
C ILE A 3 33.28 -13.83 45.86
N THR A 4 32.97 -12.54 45.99
CA THR A 4 31.60 -12.03 45.88
C THR A 4 31.27 -11.88 44.41
N THR A 5 30.48 -12.81 43.88
CA THR A 5 29.86 -12.71 42.55
C THR A 5 28.72 -11.71 42.62
N HIS A 6 28.95 -10.48 42.15
CA HIS A 6 27.88 -9.52 41.88
C HIS A 6 27.15 -9.95 40.60
N ILE A 7 26.05 -10.68 40.78
CA ILE A 7 25.09 -10.97 39.72
C ILE A 7 24.43 -9.63 39.36
N ARG A 8 24.80 -9.06 38.20
CA ARG A 8 24.14 -7.87 37.65
C ARG A 8 22.70 -8.24 37.29
N PRO A 9 21.69 -7.42 37.65
CA PRO A 9 20.31 -7.73 37.35
C PRO A 9 20.08 -7.73 35.81
N PRO A 10 19.34 -8.72 35.27
CA PRO A 10 19.17 -8.92 33.83
C PRO A 10 18.48 -7.76 33.12
N TYR A 11 17.78 -6.90 33.85
CA TYR A 11 17.05 -5.74 33.33
C TYR A 11 17.97 -4.70 32.66
N VAL A 12 19.23 -4.59 33.08
CA VAL A 12 20.19 -3.64 32.49
C VAL A 12 20.54 -4.03 31.05
N ALA A 13 20.61 -5.34 30.75
CA ALA A 13 20.86 -5.83 29.40
C ALA A 13 19.66 -5.59 28.48
N TYR A 14 18.43 -5.79 28.95
CA TYR A 14 17.22 -5.52 28.18
C TYR A 14 17.06 -4.03 27.85
N VAL A 15 17.35 -3.13 28.81
CA VAL A 15 17.30 -1.68 28.56
C VAL A 15 18.39 -1.24 27.57
N LEU A 16 19.59 -1.83 27.62
CA LEU A 16 20.64 -1.55 26.64
C LEU A 16 20.31 -2.07 25.24
N ILE A 17 19.74 -3.27 25.11
CA ILE A 17 19.29 -3.82 23.82
C ILE A 17 18.14 -2.97 23.25
N LEU A 18 17.21 -2.52 24.09
CA LEU A 18 16.13 -1.61 23.69
C LEU A 18 16.69 -0.26 23.22
N LEU A 19 17.66 0.31 23.94
CA LEU A 19 18.31 1.57 23.54
C LEU A 19 19.14 1.44 22.27
N ILE A 20 19.81 0.31 22.04
CA ILE A 20 20.52 0.01 20.78
C ILE A 20 19.53 -0.20 19.63
N ALA A 21 18.40 -0.87 19.87
CA ALA A 21 17.36 -1.07 18.86
C ALA A 21 16.68 0.26 18.47
N ILE A 22 16.45 1.17 19.41
CA ILE A 22 15.89 2.51 19.13
C ILE A 22 16.94 3.44 18.49
N ALA A 23 18.22 3.29 18.84
CA ALA A 23 19.32 4.04 18.23
C ALA A 23 19.67 3.57 16.82
N SER A 24 19.46 2.28 16.51
CA SER A 24 19.70 1.71 15.17
C SER A 24 18.67 2.12 14.12
N CYS A 25 17.59 2.80 14.50
CA CYS A 25 16.66 3.45 13.57
C CYS A 25 16.98 4.94 13.33
N LYS A 26 18.12 5.44 13.85
CA LYS A 26 18.54 6.83 13.68
C LYS A 26 19.86 6.92 12.93
N GLU A 27 19.89 6.44 11.70
CA GLU A 27 20.94 6.83 10.76
C GLU A 27 20.72 8.30 10.36
N THR A 28 21.26 9.21 11.17
CA THR A 28 21.65 10.54 10.67
C THR A 28 22.93 10.36 9.86
N ILE A 29 22.77 10.00 8.59
CA ILE A 29 23.78 10.26 7.57
C ILE A 29 23.28 11.48 6.81
N GLU A 30 23.83 12.66 7.14
CA GLU A 30 23.79 13.83 6.27
C GLU A 30 24.71 13.59 5.06
N THR A 31 24.42 12.54 4.29
CA THR A 31 24.69 12.58 2.86
C THR A 31 23.56 13.39 2.27
N THR A 32 23.83 14.15 1.22
CA THR A 32 22.79 14.57 0.27
C THR A 32 22.06 13.30 -0.16
N ASN A 33 21.03 12.90 0.59
CA ASN A 33 20.22 11.73 0.31
C ASN A 33 19.45 12.11 -0.94
N VAL A 34 20.05 11.79 -2.08
CA VAL A 34 19.33 11.76 -3.34
C VAL A 34 18.32 10.65 -3.14
N ASN A 35 17.11 11.04 -2.78
CA ASN A 35 15.98 10.13 -2.72
C ASN A 35 15.92 9.38 -4.05
N THR A 36 15.83 8.06 -4.00
CA THR A 36 15.67 7.20 -5.18
C THR A 36 14.55 6.21 -4.90
N PHE A 37 13.71 5.98 -5.90
CA PHE A 37 12.70 4.93 -5.79
C PHE A 37 13.40 3.56 -5.74
N ASP A 38 13.03 2.77 -4.74
CA ASP A 38 13.50 1.42 -4.55
C ASP A 38 12.33 0.46 -4.74
N HIS A 39 12.42 -0.39 -5.75
CA HIS A 39 11.38 -1.35 -6.13
C HIS A 39 11.64 -2.76 -5.59
N GLU A 40 12.50 -2.93 -4.57
CA GLU A 40 12.74 -4.23 -3.94
C GLU A 40 11.43 -4.88 -3.45
N ALA A 41 10.51 -4.10 -2.86
CA ALA A 41 9.24 -4.64 -2.39
C ALA A 41 8.35 -5.16 -3.53
N PHE A 42 8.24 -4.42 -4.63
CA PHE A 42 7.57 -4.87 -5.85
C PHE A 42 8.22 -6.15 -6.41
N ASN A 43 9.55 -6.18 -6.49
CA ASN A 43 10.28 -7.34 -7.01
C ASN A 43 10.09 -8.59 -6.13
N LEU A 44 10.10 -8.42 -4.80
CA LEU A 44 9.86 -9.53 -3.89
C LEU A 44 8.40 -10.00 -3.96
N PHE A 45 7.45 -9.07 -4.06
CA PHE A 45 6.05 -9.42 -4.30
C PHE A 45 5.89 -10.26 -5.57
N LYS A 46 6.48 -9.82 -6.69
CA LYS A 46 6.46 -10.57 -7.96
C LYS A 46 6.99 -11.99 -7.81
N GLN A 47 8.05 -12.20 -7.01
CA GLN A 47 8.60 -13.53 -6.73
C GLN A 47 7.72 -14.39 -5.80
N LYS A 48 6.86 -13.76 -4.99
CA LYS A 48 6.04 -14.40 -3.95
C LYS A 48 4.55 -14.46 -4.29
N LEU A 49 4.15 -13.92 -5.45
CA LEU A 49 2.74 -13.82 -5.85
C LEU A 49 2.01 -15.15 -5.75
N ASP A 50 2.59 -16.24 -6.27
CA ASP A 50 1.98 -17.58 -6.22
C ASP A 50 1.73 -18.05 -4.78
N GLN A 51 2.62 -17.70 -3.84
CA GLN A 51 2.49 -18.06 -2.42
C GLN A 51 1.36 -17.27 -1.76
N ILE A 52 1.22 -16.00 -2.13
CA ILE A 52 0.15 -15.11 -1.64
C ILE A 52 -1.21 -15.57 -2.21
N GLN A 53 -1.26 -15.97 -3.48
CA GLN A 53 -2.48 -16.48 -4.12
C GLN A 53 -2.90 -17.86 -3.62
N ALA A 54 -1.95 -18.66 -3.11
CA ALA A 54 -2.26 -19.95 -2.50
C ALA A 54 -2.92 -19.83 -1.11
N ILE A 55 -3.02 -18.63 -0.55
CA ILE A 55 -3.70 -18.39 0.72
C ILE A 55 -5.20 -18.65 0.55
N GLN A 56 -5.67 -19.73 1.17
CA GLN A 56 -7.09 -20.07 1.20
C GLN A 56 -7.77 -19.46 2.42
N PHE A 57 -8.93 -18.85 2.19
CA PHE A 57 -9.81 -18.36 3.24
C PHE A 57 -11.01 -19.27 3.38
N ASN A 58 -11.51 -19.43 4.61
CA ASN A 58 -12.81 -20.07 4.81
C ASN A 58 -13.91 -19.17 4.21
N GLU A 59 -14.77 -19.73 3.36
CA GLU A 59 -15.83 -19.00 2.66
C GLU A 59 -16.78 -18.27 3.61
N ASP A 60 -17.06 -18.87 4.78
CA ASP A 60 -17.97 -18.34 5.82
C ASP A 60 -17.37 -17.17 6.62
N THR A 61 -16.11 -16.81 6.36
CA THR A 61 -15.40 -15.75 7.09
C THR A 61 -15.84 -14.37 6.60
N SER A 62 -16.10 -13.43 7.51
CA SER A 62 -16.43 -12.06 7.13
C SER A 62 -15.29 -11.41 6.32
N PRO A 63 -15.55 -10.44 5.42
CA PRO A 63 -14.49 -9.76 4.67
C PRO A 63 -13.39 -9.16 5.56
N LEU A 64 -13.78 -8.59 6.70
CA LEU A 64 -12.86 -8.06 7.71
C LEU A 64 -11.98 -9.16 8.30
N ASP A 65 -12.58 -10.29 8.67
CA ASP A 65 -11.84 -11.41 9.25
C ASP A 65 -10.90 -12.07 8.22
N LYS A 66 -11.26 -12.09 6.93
CA LYS A 66 -10.35 -12.53 5.84
C LYS A 66 -9.12 -11.63 5.76
N GLN A 67 -9.30 -10.30 5.84
CA GLN A 67 -8.19 -9.35 5.84
C GLN A 67 -7.29 -9.51 7.08
N LYS A 68 -7.87 -9.75 8.27
CA LYS A 68 -7.13 -10.04 9.50
C LYS A 68 -6.39 -11.38 9.44
N GLN A 69 -6.99 -12.42 8.87
CA GLN A 69 -6.33 -13.71 8.66
C GLN A 69 -5.15 -13.58 7.69
N LEU A 70 -5.30 -12.80 6.62
CA LEU A 70 -4.21 -12.50 5.69
C LEU A 70 -3.05 -11.79 6.40
N LEU A 71 -3.36 -10.81 7.27
CA LEU A 71 -2.36 -10.13 8.09
C LEU A 71 -1.60 -11.10 8.99
N PHE A 72 -2.33 -11.97 9.67
CA PHE A 72 -1.73 -12.99 10.51
C PHE A 72 -0.79 -13.92 9.72
N GLN A 73 -1.22 -14.37 8.54
CA GLN A 73 -0.40 -15.27 7.72
C GLN A 73 0.86 -14.57 7.19
N ILE A 74 0.75 -13.32 6.76
CA ILE A 74 1.89 -12.53 6.28
C ILE A 74 2.86 -12.25 7.43
N ASN A 75 2.36 -11.88 8.60
CA ASN A 75 3.18 -11.75 9.80
C ASN A 75 3.93 -13.05 10.13
N ASN A 76 3.24 -14.19 10.08
CA ASN A 76 3.85 -15.49 10.36
C ASN A 76 4.88 -15.90 9.29
N GLN A 77 4.59 -15.65 8.01
CA GLN A 77 5.45 -16.05 6.89
C GLN A 77 6.71 -15.19 6.75
N PHE A 78 6.58 -13.89 7.02
CA PHE A 78 7.67 -12.93 6.86
C PHE A 78 8.31 -12.49 8.19
N GLY A 79 7.87 -13.07 9.31
CA GLY A 79 8.39 -12.78 10.64
C GLY A 79 8.16 -11.34 11.07
N THR A 80 7.03 -10.75 10.66
CA THR A 80 6.65 -9.38 11.02
C THR A 80 5.61 -9.31 12.11
N ASP A 81 5.48 -8.14 12.71
CA ASP A 81 4.46 -7.83 13.71
C ASP A 81 3.64 -6.60 13.26
N LEU A 82 3.13 -6.69 12.03
CA LEU A 82 2.32 -5.63 11.45
C LEU A 82 0.95 -5.61 12.14
N THR A 83 0.52 -4.42 12.54
CA THR A 83 -0.80 -4.18 13.09
C THR A 83 -1.43 -3.02 12.34
N PHE A 84 -2.71 -3.14 12.00
CA PHE A 84 -3.47 -2.09 11.32
C PHE A 84 -4.65 -1.67 12.18
N ASP A 85 -5.02 -0.40 12.01
CA ASP A 85 -6.25 0.13 12.59
C ASP A 85 -7.46 -0.52 11.89
N ASP A 86 -8.44 -0.98 12.67
CA ASP A 86 -9.64 -1.63 12.13
C ASP A 86 -10.38 -0.76 11.12
N ARG A 87 -10.28 0.58 11.24
CA ARG A 87 -10.85 1.56 10.32
C ARG A 87 -10.31 1.44 8.90
N VAL A 88 -9.09 0.94 8.72
CA VAL A 88 -8.50 0.72 7.38
C VAL A 88 -9.24 -0.38 6.64
N PHE A 89 -9.58 -1.45 7.36
CA PHE A 89 -10.32 -2.57 6.79
C PHE A 89 -11.78 -2.20 6.50
N GLU A 90 -12.39 -1.30 7.30
CA GLU A 90 -13.73 -0.77 7.05
C GLU A 90 -13.80 0.09 5.78
N LEU A 91 -12.68 0.66 5.34
CA LEU A 91 -12.61 1.43 4.08
C LEU A 91 -12.56 0.53 2.84
N ALA A 92 -12.25 -0.76 2.99
CA ALA A 92 -12.27 -1.72 1.89
C ALA A 92 -13.73 -1.97 1.44
N GLY A 93 -14.18 -1.18 0.48
CA GLY A 93 -15.58 -1.16 0.00
C GLY A 93 -16.25 0.21 0.10
N SER A 94 -15.57 1.21 0.69
CA SER A 94 -16.02 2.59 0.66
C SER A 94 -15.73 3.25 -0.70
N ASN A 95 -16.51 4.27 -1.04
CA ASN A 95 -16.21 5.09 -2.21
C ASN A 95 -14.97 5.98 -1.95
N PRO A 96 -14.34 6.51 -3.01
CA PRO A 96 -13.04 7.17 -2.88
C PRO A 96 -13.09 8.49 -2.11
N ASP A 97 -14.17 9.25 -2.25
CA ASP A 97 -14.39 10.47 -1.49
C ASP A 97 -14.42 10.18 0.01
N LYS A 98 -15.08 9.08 0.40
CA LYS A 98 -15.12 8.65 1.80
C LYS A 98 -13.75 8.19 2.30
N ILE A 99 -12.99 7.49 1.47
CA ILE A 99 -11.62 7.08 1.78
C ILE A 99 -10.74 8.31 2.04
N PHE A 100 -10.78 9.31 1.15
CA PHE A 100 -10.02 10.55 1.31
C PHE A 100 -10.45 11.34 2.54
N GLU A 101 -11.77 11.47 2.79
CA GLU A 101 -12.31 12.15 3.96
C GLU A 101 -11.79 11.51 5.26
N VAL A 102 -11.88 10.17 5.37
CA VAL A 102 -11.41 9.44 6.54
C VAL A 102 -9.89 9.52 6.68
N ALA A 103 -9.14 9.40 5.59
CA ALA A 103 -7.68 9.50 5.60
C ALA A 103 -7.21 10.90 6.04
N LEU A 104 -7.87 11.96 5.57
CA LEU A 104 -7.59 13.34 5.97
C LEU A 104 -7.92 13.58 7.45
N ASN A 105 -9.12 13.18 7.89
CA ASN A 105 -9.58 13.35 9.28
C ASN A 105 -8.68 12.62 10.28
N ASN A 106 -8.11 11.48 9.89
CA ASN A 106 -7.20 10.71 10.72
C ASN A 106 -5.73 11.10 10.56
N LYS A 107 -5.42 12.11 9.74
CA LYS A 107 -4.05 12.55 9.42
C LYS A 107 -3.19 11.43 8.82
N TRP A 108 -3.81 10.46 8.17
CA TRP A 108 -3.10 9.46 7.37
C TRP A 108 -2.56 10.13 6.12
N MET A 109 -3.38 10.98 5.49
CA MET A 109 -3.02 11.78 4.32
C MET A 109 -3.14 13.26 4.62
N SER A 110 -2.26 14.05 4.02
CA SER A 110 -2.41 15.49 3.88
C SER A 110 -3.24 15.83 2.65
N GLN A 111 -3.66 17.09 2.53
CA GLN A 111 -4.35 17.57 1.33
C GLN A 111 -3.47 17.42 0.07
N SER A 112 -2.15 17.64 0.20
CA SER A 112 -1.19 17.44 -0.89
C SER A 112 -1.10 15.98 -1.32
N ASP A 113 -1.22 15.03 -0.39
CA ASP A 113 -1.24 13.60 -0.74
C ASP A 113 -2.48 13.24 -1.55
N ILE A 114 -3.64 13.83 -1.21
CA ILE A 114 -4.89 13.62 -1.94
C ILE A 114 -4.77 14.19 -3.35
N GLU A 115 -4.25 15.40 -3.50
CA GLU A 115 -4.06 16.06 -4.80
C GLU A 115 -3.11 15.28 -5.71
N GLU A 116 -1.97 14.80 -5.20
CA GLU A 116 -1.04 13.96 -5.96
C GLU A 116 -1.68 12.61 -6.36
N THR A 117 -2.49 12.04 -5.47
CA THR A 117 -3.22 10.79 -5.74
C THR A 117 -4.25 10.99 -6.85
N GLN A 118 -5.02 12.08 -6.79
CA GLN A 118 -5.98 12.44 -7.83
C GLN A 118 -5.29 12.72 -9.17
N LEU A 119 -4.15 13.40 -9.16
CA LEU A 119 -3.36 13.64 -10.36
C LEU A 119 -2.85 12.34 -10.98
N PHE A 120 -2.29 11.43 -10.16
CA PHE A 120 -1.88 10.11 -10.63
C PHE A 120 -3.04 9.36 -11.29
N ILE A 121 -4.25 9.43 -10.71
CA ILE A 121 -5.44 8.78 -11.26
C ILE A 121 -5.77 9.38 -12.63
N LEU A 122 -5.88 10.70 -12.75
CA LEU A 122 -6.15 11.37 -14.03
C LEU A 122 -5.11 11.04 -15.10
N GLU A 123 -3.83 10.96 -14.72
CA GLU A 123 -2.74 10.56 -15.62
C GLU A 123 -2.87 9.10 -16.04
N ALA A 124 -3.24 8.20 -15.12
CA ALA A 124 -3.43 6.79 -15.43
C ALA A 124 -4.61 6.57 -16.38
N GLU A 125 -5.68 7.37 -16.27
CA GLU A 125 -6.80 7.38 -17.21
C GLU A 125 -6.37 7.83 -18.60
N SER A 126 -5.60 8.92 -18.65
CA SER A 126 -5.31 9.63 -19.89
C SER A 126 -4.18 8.96 -20.68
N PHE A 127 -3.13 8.54 -19.97
CA PHE A 127 -1.86 8.14 -20.56
C PHE A 127 -1.51 6.67 -20.30
N GLY A 128 -2.23 5.99 -19.41
CA GLY A 128 -1.92 4.63 -18.98
C GLY A 128 -1.08 4.59 -17.69
N PHE A 129 -1.05 3.40 -17.08
CA PHE A 129 -0.44 3.19 -15.77
C PHE A 129 1.07 3.50 -15.75
N GLU A 130 1.83 3.05 -16.75
CA GLU A 130 3.29 3.21 -16.77
C GLU A 130 3.70 4.69 -16.89
N GLU A 131 3.01 5.46 -17.73
CA GLU A 131 3.19 6.89 -17.88
C GLU A 131 2.83 7.65 -16.59
N ALA A 132 1.73 7.25 -15.93
CA ALA A 132 1.28 7.86 -14.69
C ALA A 132 2.24 7.58 -13.52
N ILE A 133 2.70 6.32 -13.37
CA ILE A 133 3.62 5.98 -12.28
C ILE A 133 4.99 6.64 -12.48
N ASN A 134 5.48 6.72 -13.72
CA ASN A 134 6.74 7.40 -14.02
C ASN A 134 6.60 8.92 -13.74
N SER A 135 5.48 9.54 -14.12
CA SER A 135 5.20 10.95 -13.84
C SER A 135 5.14 11.24 -12.34
N PHE A 136 4.46 10.38 -11.58
CA PHE A 136 4.40 10.45 -10.12
C PHE A 136 5.79 10.36 -9.48
N GLU A 137 6.60 9.39 -9.90
CA GLU A 137 7.97 9.20 -9.38
C GLU A 137 8.85 10.43 -9.68
N GLN A 138 8.80 10.96 -10.91
CA GLN A 138 9.55 12.16 -11.27
C GLN A 138 9.13 13.39 -10.46
N ARG A 139 7.82 13.59 -10.22
CA ARG A 139 7.33 14.67 -9.36
C ARG A 139 7.86 14.53 -7.93
N ALA A 140 7.77 13.34 -7.35
CA ALA A 140 8.25 13.09 -5.99
C ALA A 140 9.76 13.35 -5.85
N LEU A 141 10.57 12.98 -6.85
CA LEU A 141 12.00 13.29 -6.90
C LEU A 141 12.26 14.80 -7.02
N SER A 142 11.46 15.51 -7.82
CA SER A 142 11.63 16.96 -8.06
C SER A 142 11.30 17.83 -6.83
N GLN A 143 10.45 17.33 -5.92
CA GLN A 143 10.00 18.06 -4.74
C GLN A 143 11.02 18.11 -3.59
N ASN A 144 12.13 17.37 -3.68
CA ASN A 144 13.16 17.28 -2.63
C ASN A 144 12.56 17.03 -1.23
N LEU A 145 11.64 16.07 -1.15
CA LEU A 145 10.87 15.77 0.05
C LEU A 145 11.76 15.26 1.20
N PRO A 146 11.39 15.53 2.47
CA PRO A 146 11.99 14.83 3.61
C PRO A 146 11.89 13.32 3.44
N LEU A 147 12.88 12.56 3.90
CA LEU A 147 12.95 11.11 3.74
C LEU A 147 11.66 10.40 4.18
N SER A 148 11.03 10.85 5.27
CA SER A 148 9.77 10.27 5.76
C SER A 148 8.61 10.44 4.77
N GLU A 149 8.52 11.58 4.09
CA GLU A 149 7.49 11.84 3.07
C GLU A 149 7.84 11.11 1.76
N PHE A 150 9.11 11.10 1.38
CA PHE A 150 9.57 10.33 0.23
C PHE A 150 9.29 8.83 0.39
N ASN A 151 9.48 8.27 1.58
CA ASN A 151 9.19 6.86 1.86
C ASN A 151 7.71 6.52 1.64
N LYS A 152 6.77 7.43 1.94
CA LYS A 152 5.35 7.23 1.61
C LYS A 152 5.13 7.17 0.10
N ARG A 153 5.81 8.03 -0.67
CA ARG A 153 5.77 8.02 -2.14
C ARG A 153 6.36 6.72 -2.69
N ASN A 154 7.48 6.26 -2.15
CA ASN A 154 8.11 5.00 -2.53
C ASN A 154 7.20 3.80 -2.23
N ALA A 155 6.55 3.78 -1.05
CA ALA A 155 5.59 2.75 -0.69
C ALA A 155 4.38 2.75 -1.64
N PHE A 156 3.83 3.92 -1.94
CA PHE A 156 2.74 4.07 -2.92
C PHE A 156 3.14 3.49 -4.27
N SER A 157 4.31 3.86 -4.82
CA SER A 157 4.78 3.34 -6.10
C SER A 157 4.92 1.81 -6.10
N ASN A 158 5.54 1.24 -5.06
CA ASN A 158 5.67 -0.21 -4.95
C ASN A 158 4.32 -0.93 -4.90
N ILE A 159 3.36 -0.40 -4.14
CA ILE A 159 2.03 -1.00 -4.04
C ILE A 159 1.30 -0.91 -5.39
N MET A 160 1.33 0.26 -6.04
CA MET A 160 0.68 0.48 -7.33
C MET A 160 1.27 -0.42 -8.42
N ARG A 161 2.61 -0.50 -8.54
CA ARG A 161 3.27 -1.39 -9.52
C ARG A 161 2.90 -2.85 -9.29
N SER A 162 2.80 -3.25 -8.04
CA SER A 162 2.39 -4.60 -7.68
C SER A 162 0.93 -4.89 -8.00
N LEU A 163 0.04 -3.92 -7.76
CA LEU A 163 -1.37 -4.01 -8.10
C LEU A 163 -1.57 -4.13 -9.60
N HIS A 164 -0.88 -3.31 -10.39
CA HIS A 164 -0.92 -3.37 -11.84
C HIS A 164 -0.36 -4.71 -12.35
N PHE A 165 0.73 -5.21 -11.78
CA PHE A 165 1.28 -6.52 -12.15
C PHE A 165 0.32 -7.68 -11.85
N ALA A 166 -0.37 -7.64 -10.71
CA ALA A 166 -1.32 -8.67 -10.32
C ALA A 166 -2.67 -8.55 -11.04
N ASN A 167 -3.05 -7.34 -11.46
CA ASN A 167 -4.33 -7.02 -12.10
C ASN A 167 -4.12 -5.96 -13.22
N PRO A 168 -3.54 -6.34 -14.37
CA PRO A 168 -3.22 -5.37 -15.43
C PRO A 168 -4.48 -4.67 -15.98
N ASP A 169 -5.62 -5.37 -15.96
CA ASP A 169 -6.91 -4.86 -16.42
C ASP A 169 -7.49 -3.75 -15.53
N LEU A 170 -6.91 -3.50 -14.36
CA LEU A 170 -7.34 -2.40 -13.47
C LEU A 170 -7.01 -1.02 -14.07
N TYR A 171 -6.02 -0.94 -14.95
CA TYR A 171 -5.61 0.28 -15.67
C TYR A 171 -5.33 -0.07 -17.14
N PRO A 172 -6.38 -0.35 -17.94
CA PRO A 172 -6.23 -0.69 -19.35
C PRO A 172 -5.55 0.47 -20.09
N SER A 173 -4.64 0.14 -21.01
CA SER A 173 -3.99 1.16 -21.82
C SER A 173 -5.03 1.84 -22.73
N SER A 174 -4.98 3.18 -22.76
CA SER A 174 -5.86 4.02 -23.58
C SER A 174 -5.71 3.77 -25.09
N THR A 175 -4.73 2.97 -25.52
CA THR A 175 -4.51 2.61 -26.93
C THR A 175 -5.67 1.80 -27.54
N THR A 176 -6.59 1.28 -26.73
CA THR A 176 -7.72 0.46 -27.19
C THR A 176 -9.10 1.10 -26.98
N GLN A 177 -9.19 2.29 -26.39
CA GLN A 177 -10.47 2.98 -26.21
C GLN A 177 -10.73 3.94 -27.37
N ASP A 178 -11.73 3.61 -28.19
CA ASP A 178 -12.34 4.55 -29.12
C ASP A 178 -12.85 5.77 -28.32
N ILE A 179 -12.24 6.94 -28.56
CA ILE A 179 -12.42 8.21 -27.84
C ILE A 179 -13.80 8.86 -28.14
N THR A 180 -14.81 8.06 -28.49
CA THR A 180 -16.14 8.55 -28.91
C THR A 180 -17.26 8.27 -27.93
N SER A 181 -16.98 7.67 -26.76
CA SER A 181 -18.00 7.51 -25.71
C SER A 181 -17.96 8.67 -24.71
N ASP A 182 -19.13 9.28 -24.51
CA ASP A 182 -19.38 10.42 -23.64
C ASP A 182 -18.72 10.27 -22.25
N ILE A 183 -17.95 11.29 -21.86
CA ILE A 183 -17.29 11.47 -20.55
C ILE A 183 -18.31 11.45 -19.36
N SER A 184 -19.62 11.43 -19.66
CA SER A 184 -20.70 11.44 -18.67
C SER A 184 -21.24 10.05 -18.29
N SER A 185 -20.89 8.98 -19.01
CA SER A 185 -21.24 7.61 -18.62
C SER A 185 -20.11 6.95 -17.85
N THR A 186 -20.10 7.15 -16.54
CA THR A 186 -20.02 6.07 -15.53
C THR A 186 -19.35 4.76 -15.98
N ASN A 187 -18.08 4.79 -16.34
CA ASN A 187 -17.30 3.57 -16.50
C ASN A 187 -17.11 2.96 -15.11
N SER A 188 -17.94 1.95 -14.78
CA SER A 188 -17.96 1.25 -13.49
C SER A 188 -16.55 0.90 -13.01
N TRP A 189 -15.70 0.43 -13.92
CA TRP A 189 -14.32 0.03 -13.65
C TRP A 189 -13.45 1.17 -13.11
N TRP A 190 -13.63 2.41 -13.58
CA TRP A 190 -12.78 3.54 -13.17
C TRP A 190 -13.05 3.98 -11.73
N ARG A 191 -14.29 3.84 -11.27
CA ARG A 191 -14.63 4.08 -9.86
C ARG A 191 -13.91 3.09 -8.94
N CYS A 192 -13.63 1.89 -9.45
CA CYS A 192 -12.93 0.83 -8.74
C CYS A 192 -11.43 1.08 -8.71
N ALA A 193 -10.84 1.49 -9.84
CA ALA A 193 -9.46 1.98 -9.88
C ALA A 193 -9.25 3.18 -8.94
N LEU A 194 -10.18 4.14 -8.91
CA LEU A 194 -10.17 5.31 -8.01
C LEU A 194 -10.18 4.87 -6.53
N ALA A 195 -11.05 3.91 -6.14
CA ALA A 195 -11.11 3.40 -4.77
C ALA A 195 -9.86 2.65 -4.33
N VAL A 196 -9.35 1.79 -5.19
CA VAL A 196 -8.12 1.03 -4.93
C VAL A 196 -6.94 1.98 -4.80
N THR A 197 -6.84 2.98 -5.67
CA THR A 197 -5.76 3.99 -5.62
C THR A 197 -5.86 4.85 -4.36
N ALA A 198 -7.06 5.32 -4.00
CA ALA A 198 -7.29 6.12 -2.80
C ALA A 198 -6.93 5.36 -1.52
N LEU A 199 -7.36 4.09 -1.43
CA LEU A 199 -7.04 3.25 -0.29
C LEU A 199 -5.54 2.93 -0.26
N THR A 200 -4.91 2.72 -1.42
CA THR A 200 -3.45 2.53 -1.54
C THR A 200 -2.69 3.75 -1.04
N ALA A 201 -3.10 4.94 -1.42
CA ALA A 201 -2.49 6.18 -0.94
C ALA A 201 -2.65 6.33 0.58
N ALA A 202 -3.84 6.04 1.12
CA ALA A 202 -4.07 6.06 2.56
C ALA A 202 -3.17 5.07 3.30
N THR A 203 -3.08 3.82 2.82
CA THR A 203 -2.22 2.78 3.39
C THR A 203 -0.75 3.14 3.30
N ALA A 204 -0.26 3.56 2.13
CA ALA A 204 1.12 4.00 1.94
C ALA A 204 1.51 5.14 2.89
N SER A 205 0.56 6.04 3.18
CA SER A 205 0.80 7.17 4.06
C SER A 205 0.82 6.79 5.55
N MET A 206 0.16 5.68 5.92
CA MET A 206 0.24 5.09 7.27
C MET A 206 1.52 4.28 7.49
N VAL A 207 2.06 3.64 6.46
CA VAL A 207 3.33 2.89 6.56
C VAL A 207 4.53 3.83 6.44
N SER A 208 4.66 4.77 7.37
CA SER A 208 5.71 5.80 7.38
C SER A 208 7.15 5.26 7.58
N CYS A 209 7.34 3.94 7.68
CA CYS A 209 8.63 3.33 7.96
C CYS A 209 8.82 1.89 7.44
N ALA A 210 7.82 1.30 6.80
CA ALA A 210 7.61 -0.11 7.05
C ALA A 210 8.30 -0.97 5.99
N THR A 211 9.31 -1.70 6.45
CA THR A 211 10.01 -2.84 5.85
C THR A 211 9.36 -3.46 4.60
N VAL A 212 10.17 -4.03 3.72
CA VAL A 212 9.73 -4.79 2.52
C VAL A 212 8.50 -5.68 2.77
N ALA A 213 8.40 -6.30 3.94
CA ALA A 213 7.27 -7.12 4.37
C ALA A 213 5.94 -6.36 4.57
N ALA A 214 5.96 -5.11 5.05
CA ALA A 214 4.76 -4.27 5.16
C ALA A 214 4.22 -3.87 3.79
N CYS A 215 5.10 -3.62 2.83
CA CYS A 215 4.72 -3.40 1.44
C CYS A 215 4.08 -4.68 0.86
N ILE A 216 4.68 -5.86 1.07
CA ILE A 216 4.08 -7.14 0.64
C ILE A 216 2.69 -7.33 1.25
N PHE A 217 2.52 -7.01 2.52
CA PHE A 217 1.22 -7.07 3.19
C PHE A 217 0.18 -6.15 2.54
N ALA A 218 0.51 -4.88 2.38
CA ALA A 218 -0.36 -3.91 1.75
C ALA A 218 -0.79 -4.43 0.37
N ILE A 219 0.17 -4.90 -0.44
CA ILE A 219 -0.11 -5.46 -1.75
C ILE A 219 -1.04 -6.66 -1.69
N ALA A 220 -0.82 -7.60 -0.76
CA ALA A 220 -1.67 -8.79 -0.63
C ALA A 220 -3.10 -8.44 -0.21
N LEU A 221 -3.28 -7.50 0.72
CA LEU A 221 -4.60 -6.96 1.07
C LEU A 221 -5.26 -6.32 -0.14
N PHE A 222 -4.52 -5.48 -0.87
CA PHE A 222 -5.05 -4.79 -2.03
C PHE A 222 -5.40 -5.76 -3.14
N HIS A 223 -4.62 -6.82 -3.37
CA HIS A 223 -4.94 -7.87 -4.32
C HIS A 223 -6.27 -8.55 -3.95
N ASN A 224 -6.46 -8.93 -2.69
CA ASN A 224 -7.71 -9.53 -2.22
C ASN A 224 -8.90 -8.56 -2.28
N ALA A 225 -8.68 -7.29 -1.94
CA ALA A 225 -9.68 -6.24 -2.09
C ALA A 225 -10.03 -6.02 -3.58
N THR A 226 -9.06 -6.05 -4.49
CA THR A 226 -9.29 -5.93 -5.93
C THR A 226 -10.07 -7.11 -6.49
N LEU A 227 -9.89 -8.33 -5.98
CA LEU A 227 -10.71 -9.47 -6.39
C LEU A 227 -12.17 -9.28 -5.97
N GLY A 228 -12.41 -8.88 -4.71
CA GLY A 228 -13.77 -8.60 -4.22
C GLY A 228 -14.44 -7.42 -4.92
N VAL A 229 -13.67 -6.38 -5.25
CA VAL A 229 -14.14 -5.20 -5.98
C VAL A 229 -14.36 -5.53 -7.46
N ALA A 230 -13.46 -6.26 -8.13
CA ALA A 230 -13.63 -6.70 -9.51
C ALA A 230 -14.88 -7.55 -9.69
N GLU A 231 -15.20 -8.41 -8.72
CA GLU A 231 -16.48 -9.14 -8.71
C GLU A 231 -17.71 -8.24 -8.59
N GLN A 232 -17.62 -7.12 -7.86
CA GLN A 232 -18.72 -6.16 -7.75
C GLN A 232 -18.82 -5.25 -8.98
N CYS A 233 -17.69 -4.86 -9.57
CA CYS A 233 -17.63 -3.96 -10.72
C CYS A 233 -17.94 -4.66 -12.04
N GLY A 234 -17.67 -5.97 -12.16
CA GLY A 234 -17.97 -6.78 -13.36
C GLY A 234 -19.38 -7.40 -13.38
N LYS A 235 -20.13 -7.39 -12.27
CA LYS A 235 -21.47 -8.00 -12.19
C LYS A 235 -22.61 -7.13 -12.76
N ASP A 236 -22.35 -5.87 -13.11
CA ASP A 236 -23.38 -4.99 -13.67
C ASP A 236 -23.64 -5.20 -15.17
N GLU A 237 -22.79 -5.95 -15.90
CA GLU A 237 -23.02 -6.21 -17.34
C GLU A 237 -23.80 -7.51 -17.65
N SER A 238 -24.05 -8.38 -16.66
CA SER A 238 -24.67 -9.71 -16.92
C SER A 238 -26.09 -9.90 -16.35
N LYS A 239 -26.71 -8.86 -15.78
CA LYS A 239 -28.09 -8.94 -15.22
C LYS A 239 -29.17 -8.25 -16.06
N THR A 240 -28.85 -7.85 -17.29
CA THR A 240 -29.83 -7.43 -18.29
C THR A 240 -29.58 -8.12 -19.62
N ALA A 241 -29.87 -9.42 -19.68
CA ALA A 241 -30.20 -10.14 -20.90
C ALA A 241 -31.13 -11.31 -20.56
#